data_AF-A0A1I6DXZ8-F1
#
_entry.id   AF-A0A1I6DXZ8-F1
#
_cell.length_a   1.000
_cell.length_b   1.000
_cell.length_c   1.000
_cell.angle_alpha   90.00
_cell.angle_beta   90.00
_cell.angle_gamma   90.00
#
_symmetry.space_group_name_H-M   'P 1'
#
loop_
_entity.id
_entity.type
_entity.pdbx_description
1 polymer ?
#
loop_
_entity_poly.entity_id
_entity_poly.type
_entity_poly.pdbx_seq_one_letter_code
_entity_poly.pdbx_strand_id
1 'polypeptide(L)'
;MATLEIWYDQKPDNDYGPGDPAIIVTTHEELTAFIDRVSERSGAQPCPSVVEVSIAEDPYGFPTINAGIGSDRGYVRVSGADELRATPGSPDATGERVYDFQGHETLVAASCEVPLATVRVVLAAYLDHGGLIPADFPHLAPVS
;
A
#
# COMPACT_ATOMS: atom_id res chain seq x y z
N MET A 1 1.66 10.83 -14.62
CA MET A 1 1.88 9.43 -14.23
C MET A 1 3.35 9.24 -13.91
N ALA A 2 3.67 8.73 -12.72
CA ALA A 2 5.04 8.42 -12.28
C ALA A 2 5.41 6.95 -12.54
N THR A 3 6.66 6.61 -12.25
CA THR A 3 7.12 5.23 -12.10
C THR A 3 7.04 4.87 -10.62
N LEU A 4 6.31 3.83 -10.27
CA LEU A 4 6.26 3.32 -8.90
C LEU A 4 7.32 2.25 -8.68
N GLU A 5 7.97 2.31 -7.53
CA GLU A 5 8.80 1.27 -6.98
C GLU A 5 8.03 0.59 -5.84
N ILE A 6 7.80 -0.72 -5.94
CA ILE A 6 7.01 -1.47 -4.97
C ILE A 6 7.85 -2.55 -4.30
N TRP A 7 7.93 -2.46 -2.97
CA TRP A 7 8.58 -3.43 -2.10
C TRP A 7 7.57 -4.43 -1.56
N TYR A 8 7.71 -5.69 -1.97
CA TYR A 8 6.84 -6.81 -1.59
C TYR A 8 7.61 -8.13 -1.58
N ASP A 9 7.35 -9.00 -0.59
CA ASP A 9 7.88 -10.37 -0.49
C ASP A 9 9.41 -10.47 -0.61
N GLN A 10 10.11 -9.59 0.11
CA GLN A 10 11.57 -9.64 0.16
C GLN A 10 12.02 -10.90 0.91
N LYS A 11 12.95 -11.65 0.32
CA LYS A 11 13.56 -12.81 0.97
C LYS A 11 14.89 -12.40 1.63
N PRO A 12 15.38 -13.16 2.62
CA PRO A 12 16.61 -12.83 3.34
C PRO A 12 17.88 -12.74 2.47
N ASP A 13 17.85 -13.29 1.26
CA ASP A 13 18.90 -13.26 0.26
C ASP A 13 18.84 -12.04 -0.69
N ASN A 14 17.86 -11.16 -0.54
CA ASN A 14 17.83 -9.88 -1.26
C ASN A 14 18.82 -8.92 -0.57
N ASP A 15 19.79 -8.36 -1.29
CA ASP A 15 20.92 -7.58 -0.73
C ASP A 15 20.51 -6.13 -0.38
N TYR A 16 19.20 -5.82 -0.42
CA TYR A 16 18.57 -4.50 -0.20
C TYR A 16 19.23 -3.35 -0.99
N GLY A 17 20.00 -3.68 -2.02
CA GLY A 17 20.70 -2.72 -2.87
C GLY A 17 19.78 -2.18 -3.97
N PRO A 18 20.08 -0.99 -4.53
CA PRO A 18 19.42 -0.49 -5.72
C PRO A 18 19.48 -1.54 -6.85
N GLY A 19 18.35 -2.13 -7.23
CA GLY A 19 18.25 -3.12 -8.30
C GLY A 19 17.93 -4.57 -7.88
N ASP A 20 17.87 -4.89 -6.59
CA ASP A 20 17.35 -6.19 -6.12
C ASP A 20 15.83 -6.11 -5.94
N PRO A 21 15.03 -6.94 -6.63
CA PRO A 21 14.10 -6.35 -7.56
C PRO A 21 12.85 -5.86 -6.85
N ALA A 22 12.84 -4.56 -6.53
CA ALA A 22 11.60 -3.84 -6.38
C ALA A 22 10.76 -4.01 -7.66
N ILE A 23 9.46 -4.16 -7.48
CA ILE A 23 8.53 -4.34 -8.60
C ILE A 23 8.25 -2.95 -9.17
N ILE A 24 8.63 -2.76 -10.44
CA ILE A 24 8.42 -1.49 -11.15
C ILE A 24 7.06 -1.51 -11.82
N VAL A 25 6.27 -0.47 -11.57
CA VAL A 25 4.94 -0.27 -12.15
C VAL A 25 4.89 1.09 -12.83
N THR A 26 4.56 1.10 -14.12
CA THR A 26 4.52 2.31 -14.96
C THR A 26 3.13 2.59 -15.51
N THR A 27 2.21 1.62 -15.44
CA THR A 27 0.86 1.72 -16.01
C THR A 27 -0.22 1.23 -15.04
N HIS A 28 -1.47 1.64 -15.27
CA HIS A 28 -2.63 1.13 -14.51
C HIS A 28 -2.84 -0.38 -14.67
N GLU A 29 -2.53 -0.94 -15.84
CA GLU A 29 -2.65 -2.38 -16.09
C GLU A 29 -1.64 -3.16 -15.25
N GLU A 30 -0.39 -2.72 -15.21
CA GLU A 30 0.65 -3.30 -14.35
C GLU A 30 0.29 -3.18 -12.87
N LEU A 31 -0.23 -2.01 -12.45
CA LEU A 31 -0.69 -1.80 -11.08
C LEU A 31 -1.84 -2.75 -10.72
N THR A 32 -2.80 -2.92 -11.63
CA THR A 32 -3.95 -3.81 -11.44
C THR A 32 -3.49 -5.26 -11.32
N ALA A 33 -2.64 -5.71 -12.26
CA ALA A 33 -2.09 -7.06 -12.26
C ALA A 33 -1.26 -7.35 -11.00
N PHE A 34 -0.51 -6.35 -10.52
CA PHE A 34 0.23 -6.46 -9.26
C PHE A 34 -0.72 -6.66 -8.07
N ILE A 35 -1.75 -5.81 -7.92
CA ILE A 35 -2.71 -5.91 -6.81
C ILE A 35 -3.45 -7.25 -6.87
N ASP A 36 -3.84 -7.72 -8.06
CA ASP A 36 -4.49 -9.02 -8.24
C ASP A 36 -3.60 -10.17 -7.76
N ARG A 37 -2.31 -10.15 -8.15
CA ARG A 37 -1.33 -11.15 -7.71
C ARG A 37 -1.15 -11.16 -6.19
N VAL A 38 -1.04 -10.00 -5.56
CA VAL A 38 -0.90 -9.92 -4.10
C VAL A 38 -2.18 -10.41 -3.42
N SER A 39 -3.34 -9.96 -3.89
CA SER A 39 -4.67 -10.35 -3.37
C SER A 39 -4.90 -11.86 -3.44
N GLU A 40 -4.56 -12.50 -4.56
CA GLU A 40 -4.67 -13.96 -4.73
C GLU A 40 -3.78 -14.69 -3.72
N ARG A 41 -2.52 -14.24 -3.58
CA ARG A 41 -1.58 -14.84 -2.63
C ARG A 41 -2.01 -14.65 -1.18
N SER A 42 -2.47 -13.46 -0.81
CA SER A 42 -2.98 -13.18 0.54
C SER A 42 -4.18 -14.06 0.91
N GLY A 43 -5.01 -14.43 -0.08
CA GLY A 43 -6.08 -15.41 0.13
C GLY A 43 -5.61 -16.82 0.48
N ALA A 44 -4.35 -17.15 0.22
CA ALA A 44 -3.71 -18.43 0.55
C ALA A 44 -2.83 -18.37 1.82
N GLN A 45 -2.77 -17.23 2.51
CA GLN A 45 -1.93 -16.99 3.67
C GLN A 45 -2.75 -16.79 4.96
N PRO A 46 -2.16 -16.99 6.15
CA PRO A 46 -2.87 -16.78 7.43
C PRO A 46 -3.32 -15.34 7.67
N CYS A 47 -2.63 -14.37 7.07
CA CYS A 47 -2.98 -12.96 7.13
C CYS A 47 -2.68 -12.27 5.79
N PRO A 48 -3.34 -11.12 5.51
CA PRO A 48 -3.08 -10.30 4.33
C PRO A 48 -1.66 -9.72 4.31
N SER A 49 -1.19 -9.31 3.14
CA SER A 49 0.16 -8.74 3.00
C SER A 49 0.16 -7.21 2.99
N VAL A 50 1.25 -6.59 3.45
CA VAL A 50 1.55 -5.18 3.25
C VAL A 50 2.59 -5.03 2.15
N VAL A 51 2.36 -4.05 1.28
CA VAL A 51 3.32 -3.58 0.27
C VAL A 51 3.71 -2.15 0.59
N GLU A 52 4.98 -1.82 0.39
CA GLU A 52 5.47 -0.45 0.46
C GLU A 52 5.65 0.09 -0.96
N VAL A 53 5.16 1.30 -1.22
CA VAL A 53 5.13 1.92 -2.55
C VAL A 53 5.75 3.31 -2.47
N SER A 54 6.76 3.54 -3.29
CA SER A 54 7.46 4.82 -3.43
C SER A 54 7.60 5.20 -4.91
N ILE A 55 8.19 6.36 -5.19
CA ILE A 55 8.49 6.81 -6.55
C ILE A 55 9.87 6.30 -6.93
N ALA A 56 10.00 5.61 -8.06
CA ALA A 56 11.26 4.96 -8.44
C ALA A 56 12.39 5.97 -8.69
N GLU A 57 12.06 7.20 -9.11
CA GLU A 57 13.05 8.27 -9.28
C GLU A 57 13.53 8.88 -7.95
N ASP A 58 12.79 8.67 -6.85
CA ASP A 58 13.12 9.14 -5.50
C ASP A 58 12.56 8.17 -4.43
N PRO A 59 13.10 6.94 -4.33
CA PRO A 59 12.49 5.87 -3.54
C PRO A 59 12.58 6.09 -2.03
N TYR A 60 13.46 7.00 -1.59
CA TYR A 60 13.60 7.44 -0.20
C TYR A 60 12.88 8.77 0.08
N GLY A 61 12.23 9.33 -0.94
CA GLY A 61 11.44 10.54 -0.86
C GLY A 61 10.10 10.34 -0.18
N PHE A 62 9.48 11.46 0.18
CA PHE A 62 8.11 11.48 0.70
C PHE A 62 7.15 12.10 -0.31
N PRO A 63 5.87 11.71 -0.29
CA PRO A 63 5.26 10.71 0.60
C PRO A 63 5.54 9.26 0.16
N THR A 64 5.48 8.31 1.08
CA THR A 64 5.46 6.85 0.79
C THR A 64 4.11 6.26 1.18
N ILE A 65 3.74 5.14 0.55
CA ILE A 65 2.51 4.41 0.84
C ILE A 65 2.82 3.04 1.42
N ASN A 66 2.20 2.73 2.55
CA ASN A 66 1.99 1.36 2.99
C ASN A 66 0.56 0.94 2.67
N ALA A 67 0.40 -0.09 1.83
CA ALA A 67 -0.90 -0.62 1.47
C ALA A 67 -1.04 -2.07 1.93
N GLY A 68 -2.05 -2.33 2.76
CA GLY A 68 -2.47 -3.68 3.06
C GLY A 68 -3.39 -4.21 1.97
N ILE A 69 -3.09 -5.39 1.45
CA ILE A 69 -3.82 -6.06 0.39
C ILE A 69 -4.22 -7.45 0.89
N GLY A 70 -5.52 -7.64 1.16
CA GLY A 70 -6.15 -8.94 1.40
C GLY A 70 -6.94 -9.41 0.18
N SER A 71 -7.70 -10.49 0.35
CA SER A 71 -8.50 -11.08 -0.75
C SER A 71 -9.68 -10.20 -1.18
N ASP A 72 -10.31 -9.48 -0.24
CA ASP A 72 -11.48 -8.64 -0.48
C ASP A 72 -11.39 -7.24 0.16
N ARG A 73 -10.52 -7.09 1.17
CA ARG A 73 -10.30 -5.86 1.94
C ARG A 73 -8.83 -5.49 2.01
N GLY A 74 -8.57 -4.27 2.45
CA GLY A 74 -7.23 -3.76 2.65
C GLY A 74 -7.25 -2.40 3.34
N TYR A 75 -6.10 -1.74 3.36
CA TYR A 75 -5.98 -0.37 3.84
C TYR A 75 -4.89 0.36 3.06
N VAL A 76 -4.90 1.69 3.13
CA VAL A 76 -3.76 2.51 2.70
C VAL A 76 -3.38 3.46 3.82
N ARG A 77 -2.08 3.60 4.06
CA ARG A 77 -1.49 4.63 4.91
C ARG A 77 -0.45 5.38 4.10
N VAL A 78 -0.64 6.70 3.98
CA VAL A 78 0.32 7.63 3.40
C VAL A 78 1.16 8.21 4.52
N SER A 79 2.48 8.10 4.38
CA SER A 79 3.44 8.75 5.26
C SER A 79 4.13 9.86 4.48
N GLY A 80 3.78 11.11 4.75
CA GLY A 80 4.48 12.30 4.25
C GLY A 80 5.36 12.91 5.33
N ALA A 81 6.24 13.85 4.95
CA ALA A 81 7.10 14.57 5.89
C ALA A 81 6.31 15.29 7.00
N ASP A 82 5.15 15.87 6.66
CA ASP A 82 4.30 16.64 7.58
C ASP A 82 2.85 16.14 7.64
N GLU A 83 2.51 15.06 6.91
CA GLU A 83 1.13 14.60 6.77
C GLU A 83 1.04 13.08 6.89
N LEU A 84 0.25 12.62 7.86
CA LEU A 84 -0.14 11.22 7.99
C LEU A 84 -1.60 11.06 7.62
N ARG A 85 -1.89 10.27 6.59
CA ARG A 85 -3.24 9.96 6.14
C ARG A 85 -3.46 8.47 6.04
N ALA A 86 -4.67 8.00 6.29
CA ALA A 86 -5.06 6.62 6.09
C ALA A 86 -6.48 6.49 5.53
N THR A 87 -6.80 5.32 5.00
CA THR A 87 -8.17 5.00 4.59
C THR A 87 -9.12 5.04 5.78
N PRO A 88 -10.20 5.84 5.75
CA PRO A 88 -11.23 5.81 6.78
C PRO A 88 -12.21 4.68 6.46
N GLY A 89 -11.99 3.51 7.09
CA GLY A 89 -12.91 2.38 7.03
C GLY A 89 -14.18 2.63 7.84
N SER A 90 -14.76 1.57 8.39
CA SER A 90 -15.98 1.71 9.20
C SER A 90 -15.65 2.34 10.56
N PRO A 91 -16.31 3.44 10.97
CA PRO A 91 -16.07 4.06 12.28
C PRO A 91 -16.49 3.16 13.44
N ASP A 92 -17.43 2.24 13.20
CA ASP A 92 -17.92 1.29 14.21
C ASP A 92 -17.04 0.03 14.32
N ALA A 93 -16.04 -0.14 13.44
CA ALA A 93 -15.15 -1.29 13.51
C ALA A 93 -14.13 -1.12 14.64
N THR A 94 -14.17 -2.06 15.60
CA THR A 94 -13.28 -2.06 16.76
C THR A 94 -12.20 -3.13 16.67
N GLY A 95 -11.05 -2.88 17.30
CA GLY A 95 -9.94 -3.83 17.41
C GLY A 95 -8.92 -3.68 16.29
N GLU A 96 -8.07 -4.69 16.15
CA GLU A 96 -6.94 -4.69 15.21
C GLU A 96 -7.08 -5.81 14.18
N ARG A 97 -6.36 -5.63 13.08
CA ARG A 97 -6.16 -6.59 12.00
C ARG A 97 -4.66 -6.82 11.86
N VAL A 98 -4.27 -8.08 11.82
CA VAL A 98 -2.88 -8.47 11.59
C VAL A 98 -2.66 -8.51 10.08
N TYR A 99 -1.61 -7.83 9.63
CA TYR A 99 -1.07 -7.91 8.29
C TYR A 99 0.40 -8.35 8.35
N ASP A 100 0.87 -9.10 7.37
CA ASP A 100 2.28 -9.45 7.20
C ASP A 100 2.99 -8.34 6.41
N PHE A 101 3.95 -7.68 7.04
CA PHE A 101 4.87 -6.78 6.37
C PHE A 101 6.25 -7.42 6.31
N GLN A 102 6.59 -8.03 5.18
CA GLN A 102 7.89 -8.64 4.92
C GLN A 102 8.28 -9.66 6.01
N GLY A 103 7.34 -10.55 6.36
CA GLY A 103 7.54 -11.59 7.38
C GLY A 103 7.33 -11.12 8.83
N HIS A 104 6.92 -9.87 9.04
CA HIS A 104 6.67 -9.31 10.37
C HIS A 104 5.20 -8.91 10.54
N GLU A 105 4.60 -9.32 11.65
CA GLU A 105 3.23 -8.93 11.99
C GLU A 105 3.14 -7.42 12.24
N THR A 106 2.20 -6.78 11.55
CA THR A 106 1.83 -5.38 11.71
C THR A 106 0.37 -5.29 12.10
N LEU A 107 0.07 -4.55 13.16
CA LEU A 107 -1.28 -4.32 13.65
C LEU A 107 -1.85 -3.05 13.01
N VAL A 108 -3.03 -3.19 12.43
CA VAL A 108 -3.77 -2.12 11.76
C VAL A 108 -5.13 -1.99 12.42
N ALA A 109 -5.55 -0.77 12.77
CA ALA A 109 -6.88 -0.56 13.32
C ALA A 109 -7.95 -1.05 12.34
N ALA A 110 -8.93 -1.83 12.82
CA ALA A 110 -10.02 -2.34 11.98
C ALA A 110 -10.85 -1.21 11.36
N SER A 111 -10.87 -0.04 12.00
CA SER A 111 -11.49 1.19 11.49
C SER A 111 -10.77 1.79 10.27
N CYS A 112 -9.57 1.34 9.93
CA CYS A 112 -8.87 1.77 8.71
C CYS A 112 -9.15 0.85 7.50
N GLU A 113 -9.77 -0.31 7.72
CA GLU A 113 -9.92 -1.33 6.69
C GLU A 113 -11.12 -1.05 5.77
N VAL A 114 -10.86 -1.00 4.47
CA VAL A 114 -11.80 -0.67 3.40
C VAL A 114 -11.90 -1.82 2.38
N PRO A 115 -12.94 -1.85 1.51
CA PRO A 115 -12.96 -2.77 0.38
C PRO A 115 -11.71 -2.60 -0.51
N LEU A 116 -11.18 -3.69 -1.06
CA LEU A 116 -9.98 -3.67 -1.90
C LEU A 116 -10.10 -2.74 -3.12
N ALA A 117 -11.31 -2.55 -3.64
CA ALA A 117 -11.58 -1.57 -4.69
C ALA A 117 -11.16 -0.13 -4.29
N THR A 118 -11.29 0.24 -3.02
CA THR A 118 -10.86 1.54 -2.50
C THR A 118 -9.33 1.65 -2.50
N VAL A 119 -8.63 0.58 -2.09
CA VAL A 119 -7.16 0.52 -2.13
C VAL A 119 -6.65 0.73 -3.56
N ARG A 120 -7.28 0.08 -4.56
CA ARG A 120 -6.97 0.26 -5.98
C ARG A 120 -7.10 1.72 -6.43
N VAL A 121 -8.20 2.37 -6.04
CA VAL A 121 -8.44 3.79 -6.37
C VAL A 121 -7.36 4.69 -5.78
N VAL A 122 -6.98 4.46 -4.52
CA VAL A 122 -5.93 5.26 -3.86
C VAL A 122 -4.57 5.05 -4.51
N LEU A 123 -4.17 3.81 -4.80
CA LEU A 123 -2.89 3.50 -5.45
C LEU A 123 -2.84 4.04 -6.89
N ALA A 124 -3.95 3.97 -7.62
CA ALA A 124 -4.05 4.57 -8.96
C ALA A 124 -3.91 6.10 -8.90
N ALA A 125 -4.51 6.76 -7.91
CA ALA A 125 -4.34 8.20 -7.73
C ALA A 125 -2.88 8.57 -7.44
N TYR A 126 -2.19 7.79 -6.61
CA TYR A 126 -0.75 7.98 -6.36
C TYR A 126 0.08 7.89 -7.65
N LEU A 127 -0.20 6.88 -8.48
CA LEU A 127 0.41 6.71 -9.79
C LEU A 127 0.12 7.89 -10.73
N ASP A 128 -1.14 8.31 -10.83
CA ASP A 128 -1.61 9.35 -11.76
C ASP A 128 -1.00 10.72 -11.46
N HIS A 129 -0.95 11.06 -10.17
CA HIS A 129 -0.54 12.36 -9.67
C HIS A 129 0.96 12.44 -9.34
N GLY A 130 1.76 11.50 -9.84
CA GLY A 130 3.21 11.61 -9.77
C GLY A 130 3.77 11.40 -8.36
N GLY A 131 3.15 10.54 -7.56
CA GLY A 131 3.58 10.29 -6.18
C GLY A 131 2.97 11.25 -5.16
N LEU A 132 1.92 11.98 -5.51
CA LEU A 132 1.23 12.88 -4.58
C LEU A 132 -0.26 12.60 -4.63
N ILE A 133 -0.87 12.24 -3.50
CA ILE A 133 -2.34 12.15 -3.44
C ILE A 133 -2.90 13.51 -3.00
N PRO A 134 -3.84 14.12 -3.75
CA PRO A 134 -4.45 15.39 -3.38
C PRO A 134 -4.94 15.42 -1.93
N ALA A 135 -4.82 16.57 -1.25
CA ALA A 135 -5.16 16.69 0.17
C ALA A 135 -6.66 16.42 0.45
N ASP A 136 -7.52 16.73 -0.52
CA ASP A 136 -8.97 16.53 -0.48
C ASP A 136 -9.42 15.17 -1.07
N PHE A 137 -8.50 14.22 -1.27
CA PHE A 137 -8.83 12.93 -1.84
C PHE A 137 -9.79 12.15 -0.94
N PRO A 138 -10.99 11.76 -1.42
CA PRO A 138 -12.12 11.36 -0.58
C PRO A 138 -11.93 10.02 0.16
N HIS A 139 -10.93 9.23 -0.23
CA HIS A 139 -10.63 7.93 0.35
C HIS A 139 -9.50 7.94 1.38
N LEU A 140 -9.01 9.13 1.73
CA LEU A 140 -7.99 9.30 2.75
C LEU A 140 -8.42 10.37 3.75
N ALA A 141 -8.17 10.12 5.02
CA ALA A 141 -8.39 11.06 6.12
C ALA A 141 -7.11 11.22 6.94
N PRO A 142 -6.88 12.38 7.57
CA PRO A 142 -5.78 12.56 8.52
C PRO A 142 -5.85 11.53 9.65
N VAL A 143 -4.69 11.02 10.05
CA VAL A 143 -4.56 10.14 11.22
C VAL A 143 -4.16 11.02 12.42
N SER A 144 -5.00 11.03 13.44
CA SER A 144 -4.79 11.76 14.71
C SER A 144 -4.09 10.92 15.76
#